data_AF-A0AAN1SEY3-F1
#
_entry.id   AF-A0AAN1SEY3-F1
#
_cell.length_a   1.000
_cell.length_b   1.000
_cell.length_c   1.000
_cell.angle_alpha   90.00
_cell.angle_beta   90.00
_cell.angle_gamma   90.00
#
_symmetry.space_group_name_H-M   'P 1'
#
loop_
_entity.id
_entity.type
_entity.pdbx_description
1 polymer ?
#
loop_
_entity_poly.entity_id
_entity_poly.type
_entity_poly.pdbx_seq_one_letter_code
_entity_poly.pdbx_strand_id
1 'polypeptide(L)'
;MASLDDIIDNFFQMKITELNDYNEHIDDPASLVKIIAELTDRMQDTQDFSDKGQLEQYYLTDLPENMVVFPDEVLAIHEVLLDFYQFLQENGYLTAAVYKDLLLFLQKNKHRFINRMHDKQFWSQEKRTSMENLDQEMMDAMPPEVNDLFQSLNNIFQEEANTEQKDNVIDFPSNKGEKLTNAAPYAIQLRIDLLGFKPPIWRRVLVPFDYTLADLHEVIQTCFEWEDEHLHQFIVGKMYYEPAGMDFDDFGDFFTGDTSSITVGEVFEQFKSIDYIYDFGDDWQHKIKFEANIPYAELPKDKGALSSVESEQLPICLTGRQGAPVEDSADQEEFAPFDIDRINKNLSDI
;
A
#
# COMPACT_ATOMS: atom_id res chain seq x y z
N MET A 1 9.55 30.73 -30.39
CA MET A 1 9.53 29.86 -29.20
C MET A 1 8.07 29.63 -28.87
N ALA A 2 7.72 28.42 -28.49
CA ALA A 2 6.47 28.16 -27.78
C ALA A 2 6.52 28.94 -26.44
N SER A 3 5.35 29.31 -25.91
CA SER A 3 5.22 29.79 -24.53
C SER A 3 5.43 28.65 -23.53
N LEU A 4 5.51 28.97 -22.24
CA LEU A 4 5.54 27.94 -21.20
C LEU A 4 4.23 27.15 -21.20
N ASP A 5 3.12 27.86 -21.33
CA ASP A 5 1.75 27.36 -21.43
C ASP A 5 1.64 26.36 -22.60
N ASP A 6 2.05 26.76 -23.81
CA ASP A 6 2.10 25.85 -24.98
C ASP A 6 2.94 24.58 -24.70
N ILE A 7 4.02 24.68 -23.92
CA ILE A 7 4.93 23.56 -23.63
C ILE A 7 4.30 22.59 -22.62
N ILE A 8 3.59 23.10 -21.61
CA ILE A 8 2.89 22.31 -20.60
C ILE A 8 1.62 21.68 -21.18
N ASP A 9 0.84 22.40 -21.99
CA ASP A 9 -0.30 21.88 -22.72
C ASP A 9 0.09 20.67 -23.60
N ASN A 10 1.21 20.77 -24.32
CA ASN A 10 1.70 19.66 -25.15
C ASN A 10 2.11 18.44 -24.32
N PHE A 11 2.69 18.62 -23.12
CA PHE A 11 2.98 17.51 -22.20
C PHE A 11 1.69 16.82 -21.77
N PHE A 12 0.66 17.57 -21.36
CA PHE A 12 -0.61 16.99 -20.94
C PHE A 12 -1.37 16.29 -22.09
N GLN A 13 -1.37 16.84 -23.30
CA GLN A 13 -1.96 16.16 -24.46
C GLN A 13 -1.22 14.86 -24.82
N MET A 14 0.10 14.81 -24.64
CA MET A 14 0.89 13.59 -24.79
C MET A 14 0.49 12.54 -23.73
N LYS A 15 0.41 12.93 -22.44
CA LYS A 15 0.01 12.02 -21.35
C LYS A 15 -1.43 11.51 -21.49
N ILE A 16 -2.37 12.35 -21.94
CA ILE A 16 -3.73 11.89 -22.29
C ILE A 16 -3.67 10.81 -23.38
N THR A 17 -2.81 10.98 -24.40
CA THR A 17 -2.67 9.99 -25.48
C THR A 17 -2.07 8.68 -24.96
N GLU A 18 -1.02 8.75 -24.13
CA GLU A 18 -0.40 7.57 -23.52
C GLU A 18 -1.38 6.78 -22.63
N LEU A 19 -2.14 7.45 -21.76
CA LEU A 19 -3.14 6.78 -20.92
C LEU A 19 -4.24 6.10 -21.77
N ASN A 20 -4.70 6.71 -22.86
CA ASN A 20 -5.67 6.10 -23.79
C ASN A 20 -5.11 4.87 -24.54
N ASP A 21 -3.81 4.87 -24.87
CA ASP A 21 -3.19 3.81 -25.66
C ASP A 21 -2.76 2.59 -24.81
N TYR A 22 -2.56 2.78 -23.50
CA TYR A 22 -1.95 1.77 -22.61
C TYR A 22 -2.81 1.30 -21.44
N ASN A 23 -3.87 2.01 -21.04
CA ASN A 23 -4.64 1.68 -19.85
C ASN A 23 -6.14 1.49 -20.16
N GLU A 24 -6.54 0.25 -20.47
CA GLU A 24 -7.94 -0.11 -20.79
C GLU A 24 -8.93 0.09 -19.62
N HIS A 25 -8.43 0.44 -18.42
CA HIS A 25 -9.22 0.63 -17.20
C HIS A 25 -9.56 2.11 -16.90
N ILE A 26 -8.88 3.07 -17.54
CA ILE A 26 -9.17 4.51 -17.31
C ILE A 26 -10.27 4.98 -18.25
N ASP A 27 -11.45 5.31 -17.69
CA ASP A 27 -12.63 5.74 -18.44
C ASP A 27 -12.50 7.17 -19.03
N ASP A 28 -11.86 8.12 -18.31
CA ASP A 28 -11.64 9.49 -18.80
C ASP A 28 -10.24 10.05 -18.47
N PRO A 29 -9.21 9.70 -19.26
CA PRO A 29 -7.85 10.23 -19.08
C PRO A 29 -7.75 11.76 -19.16
N ALA A 30 -8.65 12.42 -19.89
CA ALA A 30 -8.63 13.88 -20.03
C ALA A 30 -9.08 14.58 -18.74
N SER A 31 -10.06 14.00 -18.04
CA SER A 31 -10.44 14.46 -16.71
C SER A 31 -9.34 14.21 -15.67
N LEU A 32 -8.69 13.04 -15.66
CA LEU A 32 -7.58 12.77 -14.72
C LEU A 32 -6.44 13.78 -14.84
N VAL A 33 -5.96 13.99 -16.06
CA VAL A 33 -4.85 14.92 -16.34
C VAL A 33 -5.21 16.36 -15.98
N LYS A 34 -6.50 16.73 -16.05
CA LYS A 34 -6.98 18.05 -15.63
C LYS A 34 -6.77 18.35 -14.14
N ILE A 35 -6.75 17.36 -13.26
CA ILE A 35 -6.38 17.55 -11.84
C ILE A 35 -4.96 18.11 -11.74
N ILE A 36 -4.04 17.58 -12.53
CA ILE A 36 -2.63 17.99 -12.50
C ILE A 36 -2.48 19.33 -13.22
N ALA A 37 -3.23 19.56 -14.30
CA ALA A 37 -3.29 20.88 -14.93
C ALA A 37 -3.69 21.98 -13.92
N GLU A 38 -4.75 21.77 -13.12
CA GLU A 38 -5.22 22.70 -12.08
C GLU A 38 -4.19 22.95 -10.97
N LEU A 39 -3.36 21.96 -10.60
CA LEU A 39 -2.17 22.19 -9.78
C LEU A 39 -1.17 23.10 -10.49
N THR A 40 -0.83 22.78 -11.74
CA THR A 40 0.23 23.47 -12.45
C THR A 40 -0.13 24.91 -12.80
N ASP A 41 -1.41 25.23 -13.06
CA ASP A 41 -1.87 26.59 -13.29
C ASP A 41 -1.59 27.50 -12.08
N ARG A 42 -1.82 27.01 -10.86
CA ARG A 42 -1.50 27.72 -9.60
C ARG A 42 0.01 27.97 -9.46
N MET A 43 0.83 27.00 -9.86
CA MET A 43 2.29 27.14 -9.86
C MET A 43 2.80 28.05 -11.00
N GLN A 44 2.16 28.04 -12.17
CA GLN A 44 2.44 28.94 -13.29
C GLN A 44 2.16 30.41 -12.93
N ASP A 45 1.04 30.71 -12.26
CA ASP A 45 0.67 32.04 -11.77
C ASP A 45 1.77 32.67 -10.88
N THR A 46 2.48 31.83 -10.12
CA THR A 46 3.60 32.22 -9.25
C THR A 46 4.98 32.09 -9.92
N GLN A 47 5.05 31.40 -11.06
CA GLN A 47 6.26 30.94 -11.74
C GLN A 47 7.23 30.14 -10.86
N ASP A 48 6.74 29.49 -9.80
CA ASP A 48 7.56 28.71 -8.86
C ASP A 48 7.10 27.25 -8.76
N PHE A 49 7.54 26.42 -9.71
CA PHE A 49 7.39 24.97 -9.65
C PHE A 49 8.26 24.30 -8.56
N SER A 50 9.06 25.06 -7.80
CA SER A 50 9.83 24.55 -6.66
C SER A 50 9.13 24.74 -5.32
N ASP A 51 7.97 25.41 -5.29
CA ASP A 51 7.21 25.66 -4.06
C ASP A 51 6.54 24.38 -3.53
N LYS A 52 7.30 23.67 -2.70
CA LYS A 52 6.87 22.50 -1.94
C LYS A 52 5.66 22.77 -1.04
N GLY A 53 5.46 24.01 -0.59
CA GLY A 53 4.29 24.39 0.23
C GLY A 53 3.02 24.48 -0.59
N GLN A 54 3.09 25.04 -1.81
CA GLN A 54 1.98 25.00 -2.77
C GLN A 54 1.67 23.56 -3.19
N LEU A 55 2.69 22.75 -3.48
CA LEU A 55 2.52 21.33 -3.78
C LEU A 55 1.84 20.60 -2.61
N GLU A 56 2.32 20.77 -1.38
CA GLU A 56 1.72 20.14 -0.19
C GLU A 56 0.26 20.56 0.03
N GLN A 57 -0.05 21.84 -0.13
CA GLN A 57 -1.41 22.33 0.01
C GLN A 57 -2.34 21.73 -1.06
N TYR A 58 -1.96 21.76 -2.34
CA TYR A 58 -2.80 21.19 -3.39
C TYR A 58 -2.95 19.67 -3.25
N TYR A 59 -1.80 18.98 -3.16
CA TYR A 59 -1.72 17.52 -3.22
C TYR A 59 -2.36 16.82 -2.02
N LEU A 60 -2.45 17.47 -0.86
CA LEU A 60 -3.06 16.87 0.35
C LEU A 60 -4.33 17.56 0.85
N THR A 61 -4.65 18.78 0.39
CA THR A 61 -5.77 19.56 0.94
C THR A 61 -6.77 19.96 -0.13
N ASP A 62 -6.32 20.69 -1.16
CA ASP A 62 -7.19 21.38 -2.13
C ASP A 62 -7.63 20.50 -3.33
N LEU A 63 -7.59 19.17 -3.20
CA LEU A 63 -7.99 18.24 -4.27
C LEU A 63 -9.49 18.38 -4.64
N PRO A 64 -9.88 18.21 -5.92
CA PRO A 64 -11.25 18.46 -6.38
C PRO A 64 -12.34 17.64 -5.67
N GLU A 65 -13.19 18.30 -4.88
CA GLU A 65 -14.25 17.65 -4.07
C GLU A 65 -15.31 16.88 -4.89
N ASN A 66 -15.55 17.29 -6.14
CA ASN A 66 -16.63 16.77 -6.99
C ASN A 66 -16.21 15.59 -7.87
N MET A 67 -14.93 15.22 -7.90
CA MET A 67 -14.41 14.32 -8.92
C MET A 67 -14.48 12.86 -8.49
N VAL A 68 -15.32 12.08 -9.18
CA VAL A 68 -15.26 10.61 -9.15
C VAL A 68 -13.92 10.20 -9.76
N VAL A 69 -13.18 9.37 -9.02
CA VAL A 69 -11.87 8.83 -9.41
C VAL A 69 -11.80 7.43 -8.79
N PHE A 70 -11.53 6.41 -9.60
CA PHE A 70 -11.38 5.02 -9.18
C PHE A 70 -9.95 4.72 -8.66
N PRO A 71 -9.70 3.64 -7.90
CA PRO A 71 -8.39 3.41 -7.25
C PRO A 71 -7.19 3.41 -8.20
N ASP A 72 -7.36 2.80 -9.38
CA ASP A 72 -6.42 2.75 -10.49
C ASP A 72 -6.18 4.13 -11.13
N GLU A 73 -7.24 4.92 -11.29
CA GLU A 73 -7.15 6.31 -11.74
C GLU A 73 -6.38 7.20 -10.74
N VAL A 74 -6.47 6.93 -9.42
CA VAL A 74 -5.69 7.65 -8.40
C VAL A 74 -4.19 7.40 -8.57
N LEU A 75 -3.77 6.16 -8.89
CA LEU A 75 -2.37 5.85 -9.19
C LEU A 75 -1.91 6.59 -10.45
N ALA A 76 -2.70 6.58 -11.53
CA ALA A 76 -2.38 7.30 -12.76
C ALA A 76 -2.22 8.83 -12.54
N ILE A 77 -3.00 9.44 -11.63
CA ILE A 77 -2.80 10.84 -11.25
C ILE A 77 -1.47 11.04 -10.50
N HIS A 78 -1.07 10.11 -9.64
CA HIS A 78 0.24 10.15 -9.01
C HIS A 78 1.37 10.07 -10.05
N GLU A 79 1.29 9.12 -10.98
CA GLU A 79 2.26 8.90 -12.06
C GLU A 79 2.45 10.13 -12.95
N VAL A 80 1.36 10.68 -13.51
CA VAL A 80 1.47 11.84 -14.41
C VAL A 80 2.02 13.08 -13.67
N LEU A 81 1.84 13.19 -12.35
CA LEU A 81 2.43 14.26 -11.55
C LEU A 81 3.96 14.07 -11.41
N LEU A 82 4.43 12.83 -11.30
CA LEU A 82 5.85 12.50 -11.23
C LEU A 82 6.53 12.75 -12.57
N ASP A 83 5.91 12.29 -13.67
CA ASP A 83 6.33 12.58 -15.04
C ASP A 83 6.43 14.08 -15.30
N PHE A 84 5.48 14.87 -14.77
CA PHE A 84 5.51 16.32 -14.90
C PHE A 84 6.72 16.93 -14.18
N TYR A 85 7.04 16.47 -12.97
CA TYR A 85 8.23 16.92 -12.25
C TYR A 85 9.54 16.48 -12.92
N GLN A 86 9.58 15.30 -13.54
CA GLN A 86 10.70 14.85 -14.36
C GLN A 86 10.87 15.75 -15.59
N PHE A 87 9.79 15.97 -16.34
CA PHE A 87 9.74 16.87 -17.49
C PHE A 87 10.23 18.28 -17.15
N LEU A 88 9.81 18.83 -16.00
CA LEU A 88 10.31 20.12 -15.52
C LEU A 88 11.82 20.11 -15.23
N GLN A 89 12.36 19.02 -14.70
CA GLN A 89 13.80 18.88 -14.47
C GLN A 89 14.57 18.76 -15.79
N GLU A 90 14.12 17.92 -16.72
CA GLU A 90 14.77 17.68 -18.02
C GLU A 90 14.82 18.95 -18.88
N ASN A 91 13.76 19.76 -18.84
CA ASN A 91 13.70 21.05 -19.54
C ASN A 91 14.39 22.20 -18.75
N GLY A 92 14.97 21.91 -17.58
CA GLY A 92 15.79 22.85 -16.83
C GLY A 92 15.03 23.88 -15.98
N TYR A 93 13.73 23.69 -15.77
CA TYR A 93 12.93 24.51 -14.84
C TYR A 93 13.25 24.19 -13.37
N LEU A 94 13.71 22.96 -13.09
CA LEU A 94 14.11 22.52 -11.76
C LEU A 94 15.58 22.10 -11.70
N THR A 95 16.23 22.36 -10.57
CA THR A 95 17.55 21.77 -10.28
C THR A 95 17.39 20.32 -9.81
N ALA A 96 18.35 19.46 -10.11
CA ALA A 96 18.34 18.06 -9.67
C ALA A 96 18.24 17.88 -8.13
N ALA A 97 18.64 18.88 -7.33
CA ALA A 97 18.48 18.85 -5.88
C ALA A 97 17.04 19.14 -5.43
N VAL A 98 16.39 20.11 -6.08
CA VAL A 98 14.99 20.46 -5.83
C VAL A 98 14.06 19.35 -6.31
N TYR A 99 14.26 18.86 -7.53
CA TYR A 99 13.55 17.72 -8.10
C TYR A 99 13.53 16.52 -7.13
N LYS A 100 14.69 16.13 -6.58
CA LYS A 100 14.80 15.03 -5.61
C LYS A 100 14.05 15.28 -4.30
N ASP A 101 13.96 16.52 -3.81
CA ASP A 101 13.20 16.83 -2.58
C ASP A 101 11.67 16.87 -2.81
N LEU A 102 11.24 17.17 -4.04
CA LEU A 102 9.83 17.10 -4.46
C LEU A 102 9.40 15.65 -4.73
N LEU A 103 10.21 14.85 -5.42
CA LEU A 103 9.98 13.40 -5.57
C LEU A 103 9.89 12.69 -4.21
N LEU A 104 10.83 12.97 -3.30
CA LEU A 104 10.80 12.42 -1.95
C LEU A 104 9.57 12.87 -1.16
N PHE A 105 9.04 14.07 -1.43
CA PHE A 105 7.78 14.52 -0.85
C PHE A 105 6.58 13.74 -1.41
N LEU A 106 6.50 13.56 -2.73
CA LEU A 106 5.39 12.86 -3.38
C LEU A 106 5.34 11.40 -2.93
N GLN A 107 6.47 10.68 -2.98
CA GLN A 107 6.52 9.28 -2.53
C GLN A 107 6.18 9.13 -1.04
N LYS A 108 6.71 9.99 -0.16
CA LYS A 108 6.38 9.99 1.27
C LYS A 108 4.88 10.15 1.54
N ASN A 109 4.18 10.87 0.67
CA ASN A 109 2.77 11.21 0.85
C ASN A 109 1.83 10.44 -0.10
N LYS A 110 2.32 9.43 -0.83
CA LYS A 110 1.52 8.63 -1.78
C LYS A 110 0.30 7.98 -1.09
N HIS A 111 0.52 7.24 -0.01
CA HIS A 111 -0.57 6.65 0.80
C HIS A 111 -1.61 7.68 1.24
N ARG A 112 -1.17 8.87 1.68
CA ARG A 112 -2.07 9.94 2.15
C ARG A 112 -2.92 10.55 1.06
N PHE A 113 -2.33 10.71 -0.12
CA PHE A 113 -3.04 11.19 -1.30
C PHE A 113 -4.14 10.20 -1.70
N ILE A 114 -3.82 8.90 -1.70
CA ILE A 114 -4.79 7.83 -2.02
C ILE A 114 -5.90 7.79 -0.97
N ASN A 115 -5.57 7.66 0.33
CA ASN A 115 -6.52 7.73 1.44
C ASN A 115 -7.44 8.96 1.34
N ARG A 116 -6.88 10.14 1.07
CA ARG A 116 -7.62 11.41 0.91
C ARG A 116 -8.55 11.44 -0.32
N MET A 117 -8.28 10.63 -1.36
CA MET A 117 -9.14 10.49 -2.53
C MET A 117 -10.29 9.50 -2.28
N HIS A 118 -10.07 8.47 -1.45
CA HIS A 118 -11.08 7.47 -1.06
C HIS A 118 -11.93 7.88 0.16
N ASP A 119 -11.45 8.76 1.05
CA ASP A 119 -12.22 9.19 2.22
C ASP A 119 -13.48 10.00 1.81
N LYS A 120 -14.62 9.33 2.01
CA LYS A 120 -15.99 9.82 1.76
C LYS A 120 -16.26 11.17 2.44
N GLN A 121 -15.61 11.48 3.56
CA GLN A 121 -15.79 12.75 4.28
C GLN A 121 -15.46 13.97 3.42
N PHE A 122 -14.48 13.85 2.51
CA PHE A 122 -14.06 14.92 1.61
C PHE A 122 -14.76 14.90 0.24
N TRP A 123 -15.60 13.91 -0.03
CA TRP A 123 -16.40 13.86 -1.25
C TRP A 123 -17.57 14.83 -1.15
N SER A 124 -17.83 15.55 -2.24
CA SER A 124 -19.04 16.37 -2.35
C SER A 124 -20.30 15.51 -2.34
N GLN A 125 -21.45 16.14 -2.07
CA GLN A 125 -22.74 15.45 -2.10
C GLN A 125 -23.04 14.82 -3.47
N GLU A 126 -22.59 15.45 -4.56
CA GLU A 126 -22.74 14.95 -5.93
C GLU A 126 -21.90 13.68 -6.15
N LYS A 127 -20.61 13.70 -5.74
CA LYS A 127 -19.74 12.52 -5.81
C LYS A 127 -20.29 11.34 -5.00
N ARG A 128 -20.75 11.57 -3.76
CA ARG A 128 -21.33 10.51 -2.91
C ARG A 128 -22.53 9.87 -3.59
N THR A 129 -23.49 10.66 -4.08
CA THR A 129 -24.67 10.12 -4.77
C THR A 129 -24.32 9.39 -6.06
N SER A 130 -23.30 9.83 -6.82
CA SER A 130 -22.84 9.10 -8.01
C SER A 130 -22.23 7.73 -7.64
N MET A 131 -21.41 7.66 -6.59
CA MET A 131 -20.84 6.39 -6.11
C MET A 131 -21.91 5.46 -5.52
N GLU A 132 -22.82 5.98 -4.68
CA GLU A 132 -23.96 5.22 -4.13
C GLU A 132 -24.85 4.64 -5.24
N ASN A 133 -25.06 5.39 -6.34
CA ASN A 133 -25.79 4.90 -7.50
C ASN A 133 -24.99 3.85 -8.28
N LEU A 134 -23.66 4.00 -8.42
CA LEU A 134 -22.80 3.03 -9.10
C LEU A 134 -22.78 1.69 -8.35
N ASP A 135 -22.63 1.72 -7.01
CA ASP A 135 -22.71 0.54 -6.15
C ASP A 135 -24.07 -0.17 -6.33
N GLN A 136 -25.17 0.60 -6.35
CA GLN A 136 -26.52 0.06 -6.57
C GLN A 136 -26.71 -0.49 -7.98
N GLU A 137 -26.21 0.18 -9.03
CA GLU A 137 -26.28 -0.29 -10.42
C GLU A 137 -25.44 -1.56 -10.61
N MET A 138 -24.28 -1.67 -9.97
CA MET A 138 -23.45 -2.88 -9.96
C MET A 138 -24.16 -4.04 -9.26
N MET A 139 -24.76 -3.80 -8.09
CA MET A 139 -25.57 -4.79 -7.35
C MET A 139 -26.83 -5.22 -8.11
N ASP A 140 -27.48 -4.30 -8.85
CA ASP A 140 -28.66 -4.57 -9.67
C ASP A 140 -28.29 -5.28 -11.00
N ALA A 141 -27.07 -5.09 -11.50
CA ALA A 141 -26.53 -5.76 -12.70
C ALA A 141 -26.00 -7.17 -12.43
N MET A 142 -25.75 -7.54 -11.17
CA MET A 142 -25.43 -8.92 -10.80
C MET A 142 -26.55 -9.88 -11.22
N PRO A 143 -26.23 -11.07 -11.75
CA PRO A 143 -27.24 -12.09 -12.01
C PRO A 143 -28.10 -12.37 -10.77
N PRO A 144 -29.40 -12.67 -10.89
CA PRO A 144 -30.24 -12.94 -9.72
C PRO A 144 -29.69 -14.07 -8.84
N GLU A 145 -29.03 -15.07 -9.44
CA GLU A 145 -28.35 -16.13 -8.70
C GLU A 145 -27.15 -15.63 -7.86
N VAL A 146 -26.56 -14.48 -8.20
CA VAL A 146 -25.45 -13.84 -7.48
C VAL A 146 -25.97 -12.83 -6.45
N ASN A 147 -27.03 -12.06 -6.75
CA ASN A 147 -27.63 -11.14 -5.77
C ASN A 147 -28.32 -11.91 -4.60
N ASP A 148 -29.08 -12.97 -4.91
CA ASP A 148 -29.60 -13.89 -3.88
C ASP A 148 -28.46 -14.60 -3.14
N LEU A 149 -27.32 -14.88 -3.81
CA LEU A 149 -26.12 -15.41 -3.17
C LEU A 149 -25.48 -14.39 -2.23
N PHE A 150 -25.31 -13.12 -2.60
CA PHE A 150 -24.77 -12.08 -1.71
C PHE A 150 -25.66 -11.87 -0.48
N GLN A 151 -26.99 -11.81 -0.64
CA GLN A 151 -27.91 -11.66 0.48
C GLN A 151 -27.95 -12.90 1.38
N SER A 152 -27.80 -14.12 0.83
CA SER A 152 -27.71 -15.34 1.63
C SER A 152 -26.34 -15.51 2.27
N LEU A 153 -25.24 -15.16 1.58
CA LEU A 153 -23.88 -15.11 2.11
C LEU A 153 -23.78 -14.18 3.33
N ASN A 154 -24.35 -12.98 3.26
CA ASN A 154 -24.38 -12.05 4.40
C ASN A 154 -25.13 -12.62 5.63
N ASN A 155 -26.00 -13.62 5.44
CA ASN A 155 -26.60 -14.40 6.53
C ASN A 155 -25.83 -15.69 6.89
N ILE A 156 -24.94 -16.20 6.03
CA ILE A 156 -24.15 -17.42 6.20
C ILE A 156 -22.76 -17.14 6.80
N PHE A 157 -22.18 -15.95 6.55
CA PHE A 157 -20.97 -15.46 7.22
C PHE A 157 -21.13 -15.33 8.75
N GLN A 158 -22.36 -15.45 9.26
CA GLN A 158 -22.65 -15.58 10.70
C GLN A 158 -22.40 -17.00 11.27
N GLU A 159 -22.32 -18.07 10.46
CA GLU A 159 -22.31 -19.45 11.02
C GLU A 159 -21.22 -20.43 10.53
N GLU A 160 -20.70 -20.45 9.30
CA GLU A 160 -19.68 -21.48 8.95
C GLU A 160 -18.72 -21.14 7.78
N ALA A 161 -17.42 -21.02 8.07
CA ALA A 161 -16.35 -20.78 7.09
C ALA A 161 -15.62 -22.10 6.71
N ASN A 162 -15.84 -22.57 5.47
CA ASN A 162 -14.98 -23.41 4.60
C ASN A 162 -15.84 -23.87 3.41
N THR A 163 -15.50 -23.64 2.14
CA THR A 163 -14.38 -24.29 1.42
C THR A 163 -14.14 -23.60 0.07
N GLU A 164 -12.88 -23.58 -0.38
CA GLU A 164 -12.35 -23.17 -1.70
C GLU A 164 -13.32 -22.78 -2.82
N GLN A 165 -13.16 -21.56 -3.33
CA GLN A 165 -13.65 -21.11 -4.63
C GLN A 165 -12.46 -20.67 -5.49
N LYS A 166 -12.42 -21.10 -6.76
CA LYS A 166 -11.53 -20.55 -7.77
C LYS A 166 -12.35 -19.70 -8.70
N ASP A 167 -11.97 -18.46 -8.97
CA ASP A 167 -12.23 -17.76 -10.23
C ASP A 167 -11.45 -16.43 -10.30
N ASN A 168 -10.83 -16.17 -11.45
CA ASN A 168 -10.54 -14.85 -12.06
C ASN A 168 -10.00 -13.68 -11.20
N VAL A 169 -9.29 -13.93 -10.11
CA VAL A 169 -8.39 -12.94 -9.50
C VAL A 169 -7.30 -12.58 -10.52
N ILE A 170 -7.07 -11.28 -10.74
CA ILE A 170 -5.79 -10.81 -11.30
C ILE A 170 -4.81 -11.01 -10.16
N ASP A 171 -3.85 -11.95 -10.29
CA ASP A 171 -2.83 -12.16 -9.26
C ASP A 171 -2.20 -10.80 -8.91
N PHE A 172 -2.45 -10.31 -7.69
CA PHE A 172 -1.64 -9.25 -7.10
C PHE A 172 -0.17 -9.65 -7.26
N PRO A 173 0.77 -8.72 -7.53
CA PRO A 173 2.17 -9.05 -7.82
C PRO A 173 2.91 -9.62 -6.59
N SER A 174 2.55 -10.84 -6.20
CA SER A 174 3.18 -11.66 -5.17
C SER A 174 4.47 -12.23 -5.74
N ASN A 175 5.50 -11.37 -5.75
CA ASN A 175 6.83 -11.78 -6.15
C ASN A 175 7.41 -12.67 -5.03
N LYS A 176 7.04 -13.96 -5.01
CA LYS A 176 7.72 -15.01 -4.23
C LYS A 176 9.14 -15.17 -4.77
N GLY A 177 10.00 -14.24 -4.35
CA GLY A 177 11.33 -14.03 -4.89
C GLY A 177 12.22 -15.26 -4.72
N GLU A 178 13.28 -15.35 -5.53
CA GLU A 178 14.33 -16.33 -5.27
C GLU A 178 14.91 -16.09 -3.87
N LYS A 179 14.76 -17.05 -2.94
CA LYS A 179 15.26 -16.93 -1.57
C LYS A 179 16.72 -16.48 -1.56
N LEU A 180 16.95 -15.24 -1.14
CA LEU A 180 18.26 -14.61 -1.12
C LEU A 180 19.16 -15.41 -0.17
N THR A 181 20.23 -16.00 -0.71
CA THR A 181 20.99 -17.09 -0.05
C THR A 181 21.80 -16.70 1.21
N ASN A 182 21.54 -15.54 1.80
CA ASN A 182 22.19 -15.00 3.00
C ASN A 182 21.61 -15.62 4.31
N ALA A 183 21.48 -16.94 4.37
CA ALA A 183 20.95 -17.62 5.55
C ALA A 183 21.87 -17.48 6.79
N ALA A 184 21.34 -16.91 7.87
CA ALA A 184 22.01 -16.82 9.17
C ALA A 184 21.55 -17.95 10.12
N PRO A 185 22.38 -18.38 11.10
CA PRO A 185 22.02 -19.45 12.05
C PRO A 185 21.09 -18.99 13.19
N TYR A 186 20.28 -17.95 12.95
CA TYR A 186 19.40 -17.32 13.93
C TYR A 186 18.17 -16.70 13.26
N ALA A 187 17.04 -16.75 13.96
CA ALA A 187 15.82 -16.03 13.62
C ALA A 187 15.89 -14.58 14.10
N ILE A 188 15.06 -13.72 13.51
CA ILE A 188 14.89 -12.33 13.93
C ILE A 188 13.57 -12.22 14.68
N GLN A 189 13.64 -11.75 15.94
CA GLN A 189 12.46 -11.43 16.74
C GLN A 189 12.02 -10.00 16.49
N LEU A 190 10.81 -9.86 15.93
CA LEU A 190 10.19 -8.58 15.64
C LEU A 190 8.94 -8.38 16.50
N ARG A 191 8.68 -7.12 16.84
CA ARG A 191 7.39 -6.65 17.36
C ARG A 191 6.76 -5.74 16.32
N ILE A 192 5.55 -6.09 15.89
CA ILE A 192 4.73 -5.33 14.94
C ILE A 192 3.60 -4.69 15.74
N ASP A 193 3.62 -3.37 15.90
CA ASP A 193 2.54 -2.59 16.53
C ASP A 193 1.67 -1.95 15.44
N LEU A 194 0.36 -2.21 15.40
CA LEU A 194 -0.59 -1.45 14.58
C LEU A 194 -0.93 -0.15 15.31
N LEU A 195 -0.81 0.98 14.61
CA LEU A 195 -0.89 2.32 15.19
C LEU A 195 -2.36 2.80 15.30
N GLY A 196 -2.59 3.94 15.96
CA GLY A 196 -3.93 4.51 16.19
C GLY A 196 -4.70 3.91 17.38
N PHE A 197 -4.68 2.59 17.58
CA PHE A 197 -5.59 1.89 18.50
C PHE A 197 -5.26 2.00 20.00
N LYS A 198 -6.33 1.99 20.82
CA LYS A 198 -6.28 1.94 22.29
C LYS A 198 -7.42 1.05 22.83
N PRO A 199 -7.14 -0.08 23.50
CA PRO A 199 -5.82 -0.64 23.85
C PRO A 199 -4.98 -1.02 22.61
N PRO A 200 -3.64 -1.04 22.72
CA PRO A 200 -2.76 -1.24 21.56
C PRO A 200 -2.88 -2.67 21.01
N ILE A 201 -3.02 -2.76 19.69
CA ILE A 201 -3.00 -3.99 18.90
C ILE A 201 -1.55 -4.25 18.47
N TRP A 202 -1.04 -5.46 18.73
CA TRP A 202 0.31 -5.82 18.30
C TRP A 202 0.51 -7.33 18.21
N ARG A 203 1.56 -7.71 17.49
CA ARG A 203 2.04 -9.08 17.29
C ARG A 203 3.55 -9.12 17.54
N ARG A 204 4.07 -10.24 18.03
CA ARG A 204 5.50 -10.53 18.14
C ARG A 204 5.76 -11.81 17.38
N VAL A 205 6.68 -11.75 16.43
CA VAL A 205 6.98 -12.86 15.50
C VAL A 205 8.45 -13.24 15.57
N LEU A 206 8.76 -14.49 15.24
CA LEU A 206 10.07 -14.89 14.76
C LEU A 206 9.98 -15.14 13.27
N VAL A 207 10.88 -14.52 12.51
CA VAL A 207 11.03 -14.75 11.06
C VAL A 207 12.47 -15.20 10.77
N PRO A 208 12.72 -16.00 9.72
CA PRO A 208 14.08 -16.30 9.27
C PRO A 208 14.83 -15.02 8.86
N PHE A 209 16.16 -15.06 8.92
CA PHE A 209 17.00 -13.91 8.55
C PHE A 209 16.94 -13.59 7.06
N ASP A 210 16.81 -14.64 6.24
CA ASP A 210 16.80 -14.65 4.77
C ASP A 210 15.42 -14.41 4.16
N TYR A 211 14.38 -14.20 4.97
CA TYR A 211 13.09 -13.70 4.49
C TYR A 211 13.29 -12.30 3.89
N THR A 212 12.66 -12.06 2.75
CA THR A 212 12.56 -10.75 2.09
C THR A 212 11.55 -9.85 2.81
N LEU A 213 11.41 -8.59 2.38
CA LEU A 213 10.30 -7.76 2.85
C LEU A 213 8.95 -8.26 2.29
N ALA A 214 8.93 -8.92 1.13
CA ALA A 214 7.72 -9.58 0.60
C ALA A 214 7.27 -10.73 1.53
N ASP A 215 8.21 -11.62 1.92
CA ASP A 215 7.89 -12.70 2.88
C ASP A 215 7.49 -12.13 4.27
N LEU A 216 8.08 -11.01 4.71
CA LEU A 216 7.67 -10.33 5.94
C LEU A 216 6.25 -9.75 5.83
N HIS A 217 5.84 -9.33 4.65
CA HIS A 217 4.49 -8.84 4.40
C HIS A 217 3.46 -9.97 4.47
N GLU A 218 3.69 -11.13 3.85
CA GLU A 218 2.84 -12.33 4.01
C GLU A 218 2.69 -12.72 5.50
N VAL A 219 3.78 -12.61 6.28
CA VAL A 219 3.76 -12.80 7.75
C VAL A 219 2.88 -11.76 8.47
N ILE A 220 2.89 -10.50 8.03
CA ILE A 220 2.05 -9.45 8.63
C ILE A 220 0.58 -9.71 8.31
N GLN A 221 0.23 -9.93 7.04
CA GLN A 221 -1.13 -10.28 6.59
C GLN A 221 -1.70 -11.43 7.43
N THR A 222 -0.97 -12.55 7.49
CA THR A 222 -1.36 -13.73 8.28
C THR A 222 -1.47 -13.44 9.78
N CYS A 223 -0.62 -12.57 10.33
CA CYS A 223 -0.66 -12.23 11.76
C CYS A 223 -1.78 -11.26 12.14
N PHE A 224 -2.22 -10.41 11.21
CA PHE A 224 -3.34 -9.48 11.40
C PHE A 224 -4.66 -10.03 10.87
N GLU A 225 -4.63 -11.17 10.17
CA GLU A 225 -5.80 -11.88 9.65
C GLU A 225 -6.52 -11.09 8.54
N TRP A 226 -5.69 -10.57 7.63
CA TRP A 226 -6.06 -9.89 6.38
C TRP A 226 -5.79 -10.79 5.16
N GLU A 227 -6.33 -10.40 4.02
CA GLU A 227 -6.52 -11.20 2.81
C GLU A 227 -5.54 -10.86 1.68
N ASP A 228 -4.74 -9.79 1.82
CA ASP A 228 -3.75 -9.29 0.84
C ASP A 228 -4.34 -8.75 -0.48
N GLU A 229 -5.47 -8.05 -0.38
CA GLU A 229 -6.19 -7.46 -1.52
C GLU A 229 -5.83 -5.97 -1.77
N HIS A 230 -4.88 -5.40 -1.01
CA HIS A 230 -4.55 -3.97 -1.07
C HIS A 230 -3.05 -3.65 -1.18
N LEU A 231 -2.77 -2.44 -1.69
CA LEU A 231 -1.40 -1.92 -1.83
C LEU A 231 -0.68 -1.79 -0.48
N HIS A 232 0.62 -2.04 -0.50
CA HIS A 232 1.46 -1.96 0.70
C HIS A 232 2.84 -1.36 0.43
N GLN A 233 3.49 -0.85 1.48
CA GLN A 233 4.83 -0.27 1.40
C GLN A 233 5.58 -0.40 2.74
N PHE A 234 6.86 -0.74 2.69
CA PHE A 234 7.79 -0.61 3.83
C PHE A 234 8.62 0.67 3.72
N ILE A 235 8.87 1.34 4.85
CA ILE A 235 9.72 2.53 4.91
C ILE A 235 10.96 2.23 5.77
N VAL A 236 12.10 2.10 5.09
CA VAL A 236 13.40 1.70 5.68
C VAL A 236 14.35 2.90 5.65
N GLY A 237 14.24 3.75 6.68
CA GLY A 237 15.09 4.93 6.87
C GLY A 237 14.78 6.07 5.90
N LYS A 238 15.18 5.92 4.63
CA LYS A 238 14.83 6.81 3.50
C LYS A 238 14.42 6.06 2.23
N MET A 239 14.53 4.74 2.24
CA MET A 239 14.07 3.88 1.14
C MET A 239 12.62 3.49 1.39
N TYR A 240 11.86 3.36 0.31
CA TYR A 240 10.50 2.87 0.25
C TYR A 240 10.52 1.57 -0.53
N TYR A 241 9.97 0.48 0.01
CA TYR A 241 9.94 -0.81 -0.66
C TYR A 241 8.51 -1.24 -0.93
N GLU A 242 8.23 -1.63 -2.19
CA GLU A 242 6.92 -2.01 -2.71
C GLU A 242 7.04 -3.29 -3.57
N PRO A 243 5.94 -3.96 -3.95
CA PRO A 243 6.01 -5.12 -4.85
C PRO A 243 6.61 -4.81 -6.22
N ALA A 244 7.31 -5.77 -6.82
CA ALA A 244 7.82 -5.65 -8.19
C ALA A 244 6.71 -5.24 -9.19
N GLY A 245 7.03 -4.30 -10.10
CA GLY A 245 6.06 -3.74 -11.04
C GLY A 245 5.23 -2.58 -10.47
N MET A 246 5.23 -2.35 -9.16
CA MET A 246 4.91 -1.04 -8.55
C MET A 246 6.15 -0.13 -8.47
N ASP A 247 7.35 -0.68 -8.71
CA ASP A 247 8.57 0.08 -8.90
C ASP A 247 8.46 0.94 -10.18
N PHE A 248 8.28 2.25 -9.98
CA PHE A 248 8.33 3.23 -11.07
C PHE A 248 9.79 3.41 -11.54
N ASP A 249 10.19 2.60 -12.53
CA ASP A 249 11.56 2.46 -13.06
C ASP A 249 12.28 3.81 -13.34
N ASP A 250 11.54 4.87 -13.71
CA ASP A 250 12.10 6.19 -14.04
C ASP A 250 12.50 7.08 -12.83
N PHE A 251 12.22 6.68 -11.58
CA PHE A 251 12.80 7.36 -10.40
C PHE A 251 14.33 7.15 -10.29
N GLY A 252 14.83 6.06 -10.87
CA GLY A 252 16.14 5.48 -10.61
C GLY A 252 16.32 4.96 -9.18
N ASP A 253 17.40 4.21 -8.94
CA ASP A 253 17.76 3.49 -7.69
C ASP A 253 17.87 4.35 -6.39
N PHE A 254 17.42 5.60 -6.37
CA PHE A 254 17.76 6.57 -5.34
C PHE A 254 16.93 6.45 -4.06
N PHE A 255 15.68 5.99 -4.11
CA PHE A 255 14.77 5.94 -2.95
C PHE A 255 13.72 4.81 -2.95
N THR A 256 13.50 4.10 -4.05
CA THR A 256 12.55 2.96 -4.14
C THR A 256 13.29 1.62 -4.28
N GLY A 257 12.55 0.51 -4.25
CA GLY A 257 13.04 -0.81 -4.66
C GLY A 257 12.08 -1.94 -4.28
N ASP A 258 12.17 -3.06 -5.01
CA ASP A 258 11.34 -4.24 -4.79
C ASP A 258 11.47 -4.80 -3.35
N THR A 259 10.35 -5.05 -2.68
CA THR A 259 10.26 -5.83 -1.43
C THR A 259 10.95 -7.19 -1.49
N SER A 260 11.05 -7.81 -2.66
CA SER A 260 11.79 -9.06 -2.90
C SER A 260 13.32 -8.87 -2.95
N SER A 261 13.83 -7.63 -3.06
CA SER A 261 15.25 -7.35 -3.30
C SER A 261 16.12 -7.23 -2.04
N ILE A 262 15.51 -7.17 -0.85
CA ILE A 262 16.22 -6.99 0.43
C ILE A 262 15.66 -7.91 1.52
N THR A 263 16.55 -8.48 2.33
CA THR A 263 16.17 -9.34 3.46
C THR A 263 15.86 -8.57 4.74
N VAL A 264 14.99 -9.13 5.57
CA VAL A 264 14.73 -8.72 6.97
C VAL A 264 16.04 -8.64 7.76
N GLY A 265 16.99 -9.56 7.50
CA GLY A 265 18.34 -9.51 8.04
C GLY A 265 19.09 -8.23 7.71
N GLU A 266 19.29 -7.95 6.41
CA GLU A 266 20.01 -6.77 5.92
C GLU A 266 19.38 -5.44 6.40
N VAL A 267 18.05 -5.42 6.57
CA VAL A 267 17.31 -4.32 7.18
C VAL A 267 17.63 -4.16 8.67
N PHE A 268 17.44 -5.20 9.49
CA PHE A 268 17.53 -5.06 10.95
C PHE A 268 18.94 -5.17 11.54
N GLU A 269 19.94 -5.55 10.73
CA GLU A 269 21.35 -5.27 11.02
C GLU A 269 21.61 -3.76 11.17
N GLN A 270 21.01 -2.95 10.27
CA GLN A 270 21.25 -1.51 10.18
C GLN A 270 20.22 -0.67 10.96
N PHE A 271 18.95 -1.07 10.92
CA PHE A 271 17.83 -0.35 11.53
C PHE A 271 17.30 -1.07 12.78
N LYS A 272 16.73 -0.33 13.74
CA LYS A 272 16.06 -0.91 14.92
C LYS A 272 14.54 -0.81 14.88
N SER A 273 14.02 -0.05 13.92
CA SER A 273 12.61 -0.07 13.58
C SER A 273 12.42 0.47 12.17
N ILE A 274 11.45 -0.07 11.46
CA ILE A 274 10.96 0.40 10.16
C ILE A 274 9.47 0.69 10.29
N ASP A 275 8.86 1.31 9.28
CA ASP A 275 7.41 1.46 9.19
C ASP A 275 6.89 0.56 8.07
N TYR A 276 5.65 0.12 8.17
CA TYR A 276 4.93 -0.64 7.13
C TYR A 276 3.52 -0.08 7.04
N ILE A 277 3.04 0.17 5.82
CA ILE A 277 1.69 0.65 5.55
C ILE A 277 1.01 -0.43 4.73
N TYR A 278 -0.14 -0.89 5.21
CA TYR A 278 -1.06 -1.73 4.45
C TYR A 278 -2.31 -0.94 4.14
N ASP A 279 -2.92 -1.22 2.99
CA ASP A 279 -4.04 -0.51 2.40
C ASP A 279 -3.88 1.03 2.38
N PHE A 280 -3.62 1.58 1.20
CA PHE A 280 -3.56 3.02 1.02
C PHE A 280 -4.95 3.69 1.04
N GLY A 281 -6.04 2.93 1.02
CA GLY A 281 -7.41 3.34 1.31
C GLY A 281 -7.60 3.66 2.79
N ASP A 282 -7.53 2.66 3.67
CA ASP A 282 -7.73 2.79 5.12
C ASP A 282 -6.51 3.34 5.90
N ASP A 283 -5.31 3.35 5.31
CA ASP A 283 -4.03 3.81 5.90
C ASP A 283 -3.64 3.02 7.18
N TRP A 284 -3.61 1.68 7.10
CA TRP A 284 -3.23 0.80 8.21
C TRP A 284 -1.70 0.84 8.49
N GLN A 285 -1.29 1.86 9.25
CA GLN A 285 0.11 2.10 9.61
C GLN A 285 0.62 1.21 10.76
N HIS A 286 1.75 0.55 10.53
CA HIS A 286 2.43 -0.33 11.47
C HIS A 286 3.82 0.17 11.81
N LYS A 287 4.22 -0.01 13.09
CA LYS A 287 5.61 0.14 13.52
C LYS A 287 6.24 -1.22 13.82
N ILE A 288 7.19 -1.63 12.97
CA ILE A 288 7.94 -2.87 13.15
C ILE A 288 9.24 -2.55 13.89
N LYS A 289 9.52 -3.27 14.98
CA LYS A 289 10.65 -3.05 15.88
C LYS A 289 11.45 -4.33 16.03
N PHE A 290 12.77 -4.21 15.88
CA PHE A 290 13.71 -5.25 16.24
C PHE A 290 13.76 -5.43 17.76
N GLU A 291 13.61 -6.67 18.24
CA GLU A 291 13.80 -6.99 19.65
C GLU A 291 15.08 -7.81 19.89
N ALA A 292 15.34 -8.88 19.11
CA ALA A 292 16.51 -9.75 19.31
C ALA A 292 16.84 -10.61 18.07
N ASN A 293 18.09 -11.07 18.00
CA ASN A 293 18.48 -12.25 17.19
C ASN A 293 18.39 -13.48 18.09
N ILE A 294 17.65 -14.51 17.67
CA ILE A 294 17.43 -15.75 18.42
C ILE A 294 18.13 -16.91 17.70
N PRO A 295 19.27 -17.43 18.20
CA PRO A 295 19.94 -18.58 17.60
C PRO A 295 18.99 -19.76 17.41
N TYR A 296 19.08 -20.49 16.30
CA TYR A 296 18.20 -21.66 16.08
C TYR A 296 18.36 -22.74 17.17
N ALA A 297 19.57 -22.84 17.76
CA ALA A 297 19.82 -23.68 18.92
C ALA A 297 19.07 -23.25 20.21
N GLU A 298 18.65 -21.99 20.29
CA GLU A 298 18.01 -21.32 21.43
C GLU A 298 16.53 -20.97 21.19
N LEU A 299 15.95 -21.40 20.05
CA LEU A 299 14.50 -21.30 19.82
C LEU A 299 13.69 -21.91 20.98
N PRO A 300 12.48 -21.39 21.31
CA PRO A 300 11.75 -21.77 22.52
C PRO A 300 11.41 -23.28 22.59
N LYS A 301 12.10 -24.01 23.49
CA LYS A 301 11.98 -25.47 23.63
C LYS A 301 10.98 -25.95 24.69
N ASP A 302 10.58 -25.11 25.66
CA ASP A 302 9.43 -25.31 26.59
C ASP A 302 9.21 -24.03 27.43
N LYS A 303 7.99 -23.54 27.76
CA LYS A 303 6.65 -23.79 27.17
C LYS A 303 5.63 -22.70 27.53
N GLY A 304 4.63 -22.48 26.68
CA GLY A 304 3.37 -21.79 27.01
C GLY A 304 2.82 -20.98 25.84
N ALA A 305 1.64 -21.35 25.32
CA ALA A 305 1.05 -20.87 24.04
C ALA A 305 1.92 -21.05 22.78
N LEU A 306 3.17 -21.48 22.97
CA LEU A 306 4.17 -21.83 21.98
C LEU A 306 4.94 -23.02 22.50
N SER A 307 5.26 -23.98 21.65
CA SER A 307 6.25 -25.02 21.97
C SER A 307 6.72 -25.79 20.74
N SER A 308 8.00 -26.15 20.74
CA SER A 308 8.71 -26.78 19.62
C SER A 308 8.53 -25.99 18.32
N VAL A 309 9.33 -24.91 18.24
CA VAL A 309 9.65 -24.22 16.99
C VAL A 309 11.04 -24.71 16.58
N GLU A 310 11.10 -25.67 15.66
CA GLU A 310 12.32 -25.92 14.90
C GLU A 310 12.48 -24.84 13.82
N SER A 311 13.67 -24.71 13.22
CA SER A 311 13.95 -23.74 12.14
C SER A 311 12.99 -23.87 10.96
N GLU A 312 12.52 -25.08 10.71
CA GLU A 312 11.60 -25.51 9.66
C GLU A 312 10.13 -25.15 9.95
N GLN A 313 9.84 -24.54 11.11
CA GLN A 313 8.53 -24.05 11.52
C GLN A 313 8.52 -22.53 11.74
N LEU A 314 9.50 -21.84 11.16
CA LEU A 314 9.50 -20.39 11.02
C LEU A 314 8.88 -20.04 9.66
N PRO A 315 8.09 -18.97 9.55
CA PRO A 315 7.82 -17.94 10.57
C PRO A 315 6.78 -18.37 11.63
N ILE A 316 6.79 -17.72 12.79
CA ILE A 316 5.79 -17.99 13.85
C ILE A 316 5.45 -16.74 14.67
N CYS A 317 4.16 -16.54 14.98
CA CYS A 317 3.70 -15.56 15.96
C CYS A 317 3.88 -16.10 17.38
N LEU A 318 4.77 -15.47 18.15
CA LEU A 318 5.05 -15.81 19.54
C LEU A 318 3.91 -15.40 20.48
N THR A 319 3.38 -14.19 20.31
CA THR A 319 2.35 -13.64 21.19
C THR A 319 1.83 -12.33 20.60
N GLY A 320 0.61 -11.95 20.96
CA GLY A 320 0.01 -10.70 20.53
C GLY A 320 -0.94 -10.15 21.57
N ARG A 321 -1.60 -9.05 21.21
CA ARG A 321 -2.64 -8.42 22.02
C ARG A 321 -3.70 -7.83 21.11
N GLN A 322 -4.96 -8.05 21.52
CA GLN A 322 -6.18 -7.66 20.83
C GLN A 322 -6.35 -8.25 19.43
N GLY A 323 -7.61 -8.38 19.03
CA GLY A 323 -8.00 -8.54 17.63
C GLY A 323 -7.43 -7.43 16.76
N ALA A 324 -7.26 -7.72 15.48
CA ALA A 324 -7.02 -6.71 14.45
C ALA A 324 -8.37 -6.22 13.90
N PRO A 325 -8.46 -5.02 13.31
CA PRO A 325 -9.62 -4.66 12.51
C PRO A 325 -9.75 -5.63 11.33
N VAL A 326 -10.96 -5.92 10.88
CA VAL A 326 -11.21 -6.68 9.63
C VAL A 326 -10.76 -5.83 8.43
N GLU A 327 -10.50 -6.45 7.28
CA GLU A 327 -10.32 -5.75 6.00
C GLU A 327 -11.49 -4.79 5.71
N ASP A 328 -11.25 -3.70 4.96
CA ASP A 328 -12.23 -2.66 4.60
C ASP A 328 -13.05 -2.05 5.78
N SER A 329 -12.63 -2.27 7.03
CA SER A 329 -13.46 -1.99 8.20
C SER A 329 -13.18 -0.66 8.90
N ALA A 330 -12.32 0.22 8.37
CA ALA A 330 -11.99 1.50 9.03
C ALA A 330 -13.21 2.38 9.33
N ASP A 331 -14.24 2.35 8.47
CA ASP A 331 -15.52 3.05 8.67
C ASP A 331 -16.40 2.43 9.79
N GLN A 332 -16.21 1.16 10.14
CA GLN A 332 -17.14 0.36 10.95
C GLN A 332 -16.55 -0.18 12.28
N GLU A 333 -15.22 -0.19 12.44
CA GLU A 333 -14.51 -0.71 13.62
C GLU A 333 -14.90 -2.16 13.99
N GLU A 334 -15.01 -3.06 13.00
CA GLU A 334 -15.19 -4.50 13.25
C GLU A 334 -13.84 -5.19 13.50
N PHE A 335 -13.77 -6.13 14.46
CA PHE A 335 -12.50 -6.75 14.88
C PHE A 335 -12.56 -8.29 14.89
N ALA A 336 -11.61 -8.92 14.20
CA ALA A 336 -11.39 -10.37 14.27
C ALA A 336 -10.74 -10.77 15.62
N PRO A 337 -11.20 -11.83 16.31
CA PRO A 337 -10.64 -12.22 17.60
C PRO A 337 -9.25 -12.87 17.44
N PHE A 338 -8.24 -12.32 18.13
CA PHE A 338 -6.85 -12.81 18.10
C PHE A 338 -6.75 -14.28 18.55
N ASP A 339 -6.54 -15.16 17.57
CA ASP A 339 -6.35 -16.60 17.75
C ASP A 339 -4.93 -16.98 17.29
N ILE A 340 -4.03 -17.15 18.26
CA ILE A 340 -2.63 -17.46 18.00
C ILE A 340 -2.44 -18.87 17.40
N ASP A 341 -3.33 -19.81 17.69
CA ASP A 341 -3.24 -21.18 17.17
C ASP A 341 -3.69 -21.21 15.70
N ARG A 342 -4.71 -20.42 15.33
CA ARG A 342 -5.11 -20.19 13.93
C ARG A 342 -4.02 -19.47 13.13
N ILE A 343 -3.49 -18.36 13.66
CA ILE A 343 -2.40 -17.59 13.02
C ILE A 343 -1.18 -18.50 12.76
N ASN A 344 -0.74 -19.24 13.78
CA ASN A 344 0.44 -20.11 13.64
C ASN A 344 0.22 -21.34 12.76
N LYS A 345 -1.03 -21.77 12.55
CA LYS A 345 -1.36 -22.76 11.53
C LYS A 345 -1.15 -22.17 10.13
N ASN A 346 -1.74 -21.02 9.85
CA ASN A 346 -1.66 -20.37 8.53
C ASN A 346 -0.21 -19.94 8.20
N LEU A 347 0.57 -19.47 9.19
CA LEU A 347 2.00 -19.17 9.02
C LEU A 347 2.88 -20.38 8.66
N SER A 348 2.36 -21.61 8.76
CA SER A 348 3.10 -22.82 8.35
C SER A 348 2.90 -23.18 6.87
N ASP A 349 2.03 -22.46 6.16
CA ASP A 349 1.70 -22.67 4.75
C ASP A 349 2.40 -21.67 3.79
N ILE A 350 3.21 -20.71 4.31
CA ILE A 350 3.90 -19.64 3.55
C ILE A 350 5.39 -19.89 3.23
#